data_AF-A0A7X0HV21-F1
#
_entry.id   AF-A0A7X0HV21-F1
#
_cell.length_a   1.000
_cell.length_b   1.000
_cell.length_c   1.000
_cell.angle_alpha   90.00
_cell.angle_beta   90.00
_cell.angle_gamma   90.00
#
_symmetry.space_group_name_H-M   'P 1'
#
loop_
_entity.id
_entity.type
_entity.pdbx_description
1 polymer ?
#
loop_
_entity_poly.entity_id
_entity_poly.type
_entity_poly.pdbx_seq_one_letter_code
_entity_poly.pdbx_strand_id
1 'polypeptide(L)' 'MMAMYIALKIMDGSQDYEYVFGISLYKRYQDDVDAILVAEGKQSLIKR' A
#
# COMPACT_ATOMS: atom_id res chain seq x y z
N MET A 1 -3.39 -10.11 7.90
CA MET A 1 -2.09 -9.41 7.99
C MET A 1 -2.30 -7.93 7.68
N MET A 2 -1.69 -7.01 8.43
CA MET A 2 -1.97 -5.56 8.31
C MET A 2 -1.58 -4.99 6.94
N ALA A 3 -0.46 -5.43 6.37
CA ALA A 3 -0.04 -5.05 5.01
C ALA A 3 -1.09 -5.41 3.95
N MET A 4 -1.63 -6.62 3.99
CA MET A 4 -2.69 -7.04 3.05
C MET A 4 -3.96 -6.18 3.17
N TYR A 5 -4.36 -5.81 4.39
CA TYR A 5 -5.49 -4.92 4.60
C TYR A 5 -5.27 -3.54 3.96
N ILE A 6 -4.08 -2.96 4.15
CA ILE A 6 -3.69 -1.68 3.55
C ILE A 6 -3.66 -1.79 2.02
N ALA A 7 -3.05 -2.84 1.47
CA ALA A 7 -2.98 -3.06 0.03
C ALA A 7 -4.37 -3.16 -0.60
N LEU A 8 -5.31 -3.88 0.03
CA LEU A 8 -6.71 -3.96 -0.42
C LEU A 8 -7.38 -2.58 -0.43
N LYS A 9 -7.14 -1.76 0.60
CA LYS A 9 -7.67 -0.39 0.69
C LYS A 9 -7.09 0.57 -0.34
N ILE A 10 -5.85 0.35 -0.77
CA ILE A 10 -5.24 1.12 -1.86
C ILE A 10 -5.77 0.66 -3.21
N MET A 11 -5.91 -0.66 -3.42
CA MET A 11 -6.46 -1.22 -4.66
C MET A 11 -7.94 -0.89 -4.88
N ASP A 12 -8.75 -0.84 -3.80
CA ASP A 12 -10.16 -0.46 -3.85
C ASP A 12 -10.38 1.06 -3.97
N GLY A 13 -9.31 1.86 -3.84
CA GLY A 13 -9.33 3.33 -3.93
C GLY A 13 -9.86 4.03 -2.67
N SER A 14 -10.10 3.32 -1.57
CA SER A 14 -10.54 3.92 -0.31
C SER A 14 -9.42 4.67 0.41
N GLN A 15 -8.16 4.36 0.09
CA GLN A 15 -6.99 5.01 0.68
C GLN A 15 -5.93 5.31 -0.38
N ASP A 16 -5.38 6.52 -0.32
CA ASP A 16 -4.25 6.91 -1.15
C ASP A 16 -2.93 6.38 -0.58
N TYR A 17 -2.07 5.84 -1.46
CA TYR A 17 -0.76 5.30 -1.11
C TYR A 17 0.10 6.34 -0.36
N GLU A 18 0.22 7.55 -0.92
CA GLU A 18 1.02 8.65 -0.32
C GLU A 18 0.49 9.05 1.06
N TYR A 19 -0.84 9.08 1.22
CA TYR A 19 -1.46 9.43 2.50
C TYR A 19 -1.14 8.39 3.57
N VAL A 20 -1.31 7.11 3.26
CA VAL A 20 -1.05 6.02 4.22
C VAL A 20 0.42 6.00 4.64
N PHE A 21 1.35 6.10 3.67
CA PHE A 21 2.78 5.99 3.95
C PHE A 21 3.46 7.32 4.32
N GLY A 22 2.73 8.43 4.25
CA GLY A 22 3.10 9.67 4.93
C GLY A 22 3.09 9.54 6.46
N ILE A 23 2.31 8.59 7.00
CA ILE A 23 2.20 8.34 8.45
C ILE A 23 3.28 7.35 8.90
N SER A 24 4.16 7.79 9.79
CA SER A 24 5.30 6.99 10.29
C SER A 24 4.92 5.61 10.86
N LEU A 25 3.73 5.49 11.46
CA LEU A 25 3.24 4.23 12.04
C LEU A 25 3.05 3.12 10.98
N TYR A 26 2.71 3.50 9.74
CA TYR A 26 2.39 2.55 8.67
C TYR A 26 3.58 2.24 7.76
N LYS A 27 4.66 3.04 7.81
CA LYS A 27 5.88 2.81 7.01
C LYS A 27 6.47 1.41 7.15
N ARG A 28 6.35 0.79 8.33
CA ARG A 28 6.81 -0.58 8.57
C ARG A 28 6.13 -1.63 7.69
N TYR A 29 5.01 -1.31 7.06
CA TYR A 29 4.25 -2.19 6.18
C TYR A 29 4.46 -1.87 4.70
N GLN A 30 5.23 -0.83 4.37
CA GLN A 30 5.31 -0.29 3.01
C GLN A 30 5.92 -1.28 2.03
N ASP A 31 7.01 -1.96 2.41
CA ASP A 31 7.67 -2.95 1.55
C ASP A 31 6.76 -4.16 1.29
N ASP A 32 6.04 -4.63 2.31
CA ASP A 32 5.07 -5.73 2.18
C ASP A 32 3.89 -5.33 1.28
N VAL A 33 3.38 -4.09 1.42
CA VAL A 33 2.30 -3.58 0.58
C VAL A 33 2.76 -3.43 -0.87
N ASP A 34 3.97 -2.97 -1.11
CA ASP A 34 4.53 -2.85 -2.44
C ASP A 34 4.68 -4.22 -3.10
N ALA A 35 5.17 -5.23 -2.37
CA ALA A 35 5.25 -6.59 -2.88
C ALA A 35 3.87 -7.13 -3.30
N ILE A 36 2.83 -6.85 -2.52
CA ILE A 36 1.44 -7.24 -2.84
C ILE A 36 0.95 -6.48 -4.09
N LEU A 37 1.11 -5.16 -4.15
CA LEU A 37 0.69 -4.36 -5.30
C LEU A 37 1.44 -4.77 -6.57
N VAL A 38 2.71 -5.13 -6.47
CA VAL A 38 3.51 -5.68 -7.57
C VAL A 38 2.97 -7.03 -8.03
N ALA A 39 2.67 -7.94 -7.10
CA ALA A 39 2.11 -9.25 -7.41
C ALA A 39 0.74 -9.18 -8.10
N GLU A 40 -0.08 -8.19 -7.72
CA GLU A 40 -1.41 -7.93 -8.29
C GLU A 40 -1.37 -7.08 -9.59
N GLY A 41 -0.17 -6.72 -10.07
CA GLY A 41 -0.01 -5.89 -11.28
C GLY A 41 -0.47 -4.44 -11.11
N LYS A 42 -0.59 -3.95 -9.87
CA LYS A 42 -1.04 -2.61 -9.48
C LYS A 42 0.11 -1.66 -9.14
N GLN A 43 1.26 -1.86 -9.76
CA GLN A 43 2.48 -1.07 -9.53
C GLN A 43 2.27 0.44 -9.75
N SER A 44 1.32 0.82 -10.61
CA SER A 44 0.97 2.22 -10.88
C SER A 44 0.39 2.98 -9.68
N LEU A 45 -0.11 2.26 -8.67
CA LEU A 45 -0.63 2.83 -7.42
C LEU A 45 0.48 3.18 -6.43
N ILE A 46 1.71 2.65 -6.62
CA ILE A 46 2.86 2.96 -5.78
C ILE A 46 3.36 4.36 -6.14
N LYS A 47 3.46 5.24 -5.13
CA LYS A 47 3.93 6.63 -5.25
C LYS A 47 5.11 6.85 -4.30
N ARG A 48 6.31 6.46 -4.75
CA ARG A 48 7.59 6.65 -4.06
C ARG A 48 8.45 7.65 -4.80
#